data_AF-A0A7C2I5B1-F1
#
_entry.id   AF-A0A7C2I5B1-F1
#
_cell.length_a   1.000
_cell.length_b   1.000
_cell.length_c   1.000
_cell.angle_alpha   90.00
_cell.angle_beta   90.00
_cell.angle_gamma   90.00
#
_symmetry.space_group_name_H-M   'P 1'
#
loop_
_entity.id
_entity.type
_entity.pdbx_description
1 polymer ?
#
loop_
_entity_poly.entity_id
_entity_poly.type
_entity_poly.pdbx_seq_one_letter_code
_entity_poly.pdbx_strand_id
1 'polypeptide(L)'
;MAVKKKPAAAKPNKEENAQLAKRLARADVTVNAVWALLDSLLADDGLAAQPLAEKYAQMSGVYFRKIRNGRVLSLTDYAIAVDLCTAARRALCSMDDSLQFTDHPRGELLRSVAEQAHQVLMEHYHLSTKPGRPLPP
;
A
#
# COMPACT_ATOMS: atom_id res chain seq x y z
N MET A 1 21.73 -41.98 -27.61
CA MET A 1 21.05 -41.40 -26.43
C MET A 1 21.32 -39.91 -26.40
N ALA A 2 20.31 -39.05 -26.57
CA ALA A 2 20.48 -37.59 -26.59
C ALA A 2 20.25 -37.03 -25.18
N VAL A 3 21.30 -36.51 -24.55
CA VAL A 3 21.23 -35.88 -23.23
C VAL A 3 20.65 -34.47 -23.39
N LYS A 4 19.41 -34.27 -22.95
CA LYS A 4 18.75 -32.96 -22.90
C LYS A 4 19.47 -32.08 -21.86
N LYS A 5 20.19 -31.05 -22.29
CA LYS A 5 20.77 -30.02 -21.42
C LYS A 5 19.63 -29.28 -20.70
N LYS A 6 19.66 -29.28 -19.35
CA LYS A 6 18.78 -28.43 -18.52
C LYS A 6 19.06 -26.96 -18.82
N PRO A 7 18.04 -26.10 -18.95
CA PRO A 7 18.26 -24.67 -19.12
C PRO A 7 18.94 -24.11 -17.88
N ALA A 8 20.05 -23.41 -18.08
CA ALA A 8 20.77 -22.71 -17.04
C ALA A 8 19.87 -21.62 -16.44
N ALA A 9 19.80 -21.53 -15.12
CA ALA A 9 19.12 -20.45 -14.43
C ALA A 9 19.67 -19.10 -14.90
N ALA A 10 18.78 -18.22 -15.37
CA ALA A 10 19.14 -16.87 -15.79
C ALA A 10 19.82 -16.14 -14.63
N LYS A 11 20.97 -15.50 -14.90
CA LYS A 11 21.65 -14.66 -13.93
C LYS A 11 20.71 -13.53 -13.48
N PRO A 12 20.73 -13.13 -12.20
CA PRO A 12 19.89 -12.03 -11.71
C PRO A 12 20.20 -10.75 -12.49
N ASN A 13 19.18 -10.20 -13.14
CA ASN A 13 19.29 -8.98 -13.92
C ASN A 13 19.43 -7.79 -12.94
N LYS A 14 20.54 -7.05 -13.04
CA LYS A 14 20.86 -5.93 -12.13
C LYS A 14 19.77 -4.85 -12.15
N GLU A 15 19.12 -4.67 -13.30
CA GLU A 15 18.03 -3.71 -13.49
C GLU A 15 16.76 -4.15 -12.76
N GLU A 16 16.38 -5.42 -12.83
CA GLU A 16 15.21 -5.98 -12.13
C GLU A 16 15.38 -5.88 -10.62
N ASN A 17 16.58 -6.18 -10.11
CA ASN A 17 16.90 -6.02 -8.68
C ASN A 17 16.83 -4.56 -8.23
N ALA A 18 17.31 -3.62 -9.06
CA ALA A 18 17.23 -2.19 -8.75
C ALA A 18 15.78 -1.67 -8.76
N GLN A 19 14.95 -2.14 -9.71
CA GLN A 19 13.52 -1.81 -9.74
C GLN A 19 12.78 -2.37 -8.53
N LEU A 20 13.06 -3.63 -8.16
CA LEU A 20 12.53 -4.24 -6.95
C LEU A 20 12.90 -3.43 -5.71
N ALA A 21 14.17 -3.07 -5.54
CA ALA A 21 14.63 -2.28 -4.39
C ALA A 21 13.92 -0.92 -4.31
N LYS A 22 13.74 -0.22 -5.44
CA LYS A 22 12.99 1.05 -5.49
C LYS A 22 11.54 0.86 -5.06
N ARG A 23 10.90 -0.22 -5.53
CA ARG A 23 9.51 -0.55 -5.18
C ARG A 23 9.35 -0.82 -3.69
N LEU A 24 10.23 -1.64 -3.11
CA LEU A 24 10.20 -1.94 -1.68
C LEU A 24 10.45 -0.68 -0.86
N ALA A 25 11.42 0.16 -1.24
CA ALA A 25 11.68 1.43 -0.56
C ALA A 25 10.50 2.41 -0.64
N ARG A 26 9.81 2.49 -1.78
CA ARG A 26 8.59 3.30 -1.89
C ARG A 26 7.50 2.78 -0.96
N ALA A 27 7.22 1.49 -0.99
CA ALA A 27 6.22 0.89 -0.11
C ALA A 27 6.58 1.10 1.37
N ASP A 28 7.86 1.01 1.74
CA ASP A 28 8.37 1.31 3.08
C ASP A 28 7.95 2.71 3.53
N VAL A 29 8.25 3.74 2.72
CA VAL A 29 7.88 5.13 3.03
C VAL A 29 6.35 5.28 3.10
N THR A 30 5.63 4.72 2.13
CA THR A 30 4.17 4.85 2.05
C THR A 30 3.47 4.22 3.25
N VAL A 31 3.82 2.99 3.67
CA VAL A 31 3.12 2.34 4.79
C VAL A 31 3.32 3.07 6.11
N ASN A 32 4.50 3.66 6.32
CA ASN A 32 4.78 4.46 7.50
C ASN A 32 4.00 5.78 7.49
N ALA A 33 3.94 6.48 6.34
CA ALA A 33 3.16 7.70 6.19
C ALA A 33 1.65 7.45 6.37
N VAL A 34 1.13 6.40 5.74
CA VAL A 34 -0.26 5.96 5.86
C VAL A 34 -0.62 5.63 7.30
N TRP A 35 0.19 4.79 7.95
CA TRP A 35 -0.11 4.39 9.31
C TRP A 35 -0.01 5.55 10.29
N ALA A 36 1.01 6.41 10.19
CA ALA A 36 1.13 7.59 11.04
C ALA A 36 -0.10 8.51 10.95
N LEU A 37 -0.64 8.71 9.74
CA LEU A 37 -1.86 9.50 9.55
C LEU A 37 -3.07 8.82 10.21
N LEU A 38 -3.32 7.55 9.89
CA LEU A 38 -4.49 6.83 10.40
C LEU A 38 -4.44 6.64 11.92
N ASP A 39 -3.27 6.35 12.48
CA ASP A 39 -3.04 6.25 13.92
C ASP A 39 -3.31 7.59 14.62
N SER A 40 -2.88 8.71 14.03
CA SER A 40 -3.20 10.05 14.56
C SER A 40 -4.72 10.34 14.53
N LEU A 41 -5.43 9.92 13.47
CA LEU A 41 -6.87 10.11 13.37
C LEU A 41 -7.64 9.23 14.36
N LEU A 42 -7.14 8.02 14.64
CA LEU A 42 -7.68 7.14 15.67
C LEU A 42 -7.44 7.69 17.08
N ALA A 43 -6.25 8.24 17.34
CA ALA A 43 -5.90 8.81 18.63
C ALA A 43 -6.68 10.09 18.96
N ASP A 44 -7.00 10.90 17.95
CA ASP A 44 -7.73 12.17 18.09
C ASP A 44 -9.27 12.00 18.03
N ASP A 45 -9.79 10.76 18.07
CA ASP A 45 -11.22 10.45 17.81
C ASP A 45 -11.76 11.00 16.47
N GLY A 46 -10.86 11.35 15.53
CA GLY A 46 -11.18 12.01 14.26
C GLY A 46 -12.01 11.15 13.30
N LEU A 47 -12.14 9.85 13.58
CA LEU A 47 -12.97 8.91 12.83
C LEU A 47 -14.23 8.45 13.57
N ALA A 48 -14.48 8.92 14.80
CA ALA A 48 -15.58 8.44 15.65
C ALA A 48 -16.97 8.65 15.00
N ALA A 49 -17.13 9.71 14.22
CA ALA A 49 -18.36 9.97 13.46
C ALA A 49 -18.54 9.08 12.22
N GLN A 50 -17.55 8.25 11.89
CA GLN A 50 -17.48 7.47 10.66
C GLN A 50 -17.04 6.02 10.94
N PRO A 51 -17.96 5.17 11.44
CA PRO A 51 -17.62 3.80 11.90
C PRO A 51 -16.95 2.93 10.83
N LEU A 52 -17.29 3.15 9.56
CA LEU A 52 -16.68 2.41 8.45
C LEU A 52 -15.23 2.85 8.19
N ALA A 53 -14.95 4.16 8.24
CA ALA A 53 -13.61 4.69 8.10
C ALA A 53 -12.71 4.20 9.25
N GLU A 54 -13.22 4.24 10.48
CA GLU A 54 -12.53 3.75 11.67
C GLU A 54 -12.17 2.26 11.55
N LYS A 55 -13.13 1.41 11.14
CA LYS A 55 -12.90 -0.02 10.93
C LYS A 55 -11.76 -0.28 9.94
N TYR A 56 -11.74 0.44 8.82
CA TYR A 56 -10.68 0.29 7.82
C TYR A 56 -9.32 0.84 8.31
N ALA A 57 -9.32 1.91 9.10
CA ALA A 57 -8.12 2.42 9.75
C ALA A 57 -7.53 1.39 10.73
N GLN A 58 -8.36 0.80 11.59
CA GLN A 58 -7.95 -0.28 12.49
C GLN A 58 -7.42 -1.50 11.74
N MET A 59 -8.07 -1.90 10.63
CA MET A 59 -7.55 -2.98 9.77
C MET A 59 -6.17 -2.64 9.19
N SER A 60 -5.94 -1.40 8.77
CA SER A 60 -4.63 -0.93 8.31
C SER A 60 -3.56 -1.12 9.39
N GLY A 61 -3.90 -0.85 10.66
CA GLY A 61 -3.01 -1.11 11.80
C GLY A 61 -2.74 -2.59 12.08
N VAL A 62 -3.67 -3.49 11.76
CA VAL A 62 -3.41 -4.94 11.80
C VAL A 62 -2.38 -5.34 10.74
N TYR A 63 -2.50 -4.82 9.52
CA TYR A 63 -1.51 -5.06 8.47
C TYR A 63 -0.17 -4.42 8.79
N PHE A 64 -0.16 -3.20 9.34
CA PHE A 64 1.07 -2.51 9.72
C PHE A 64 1.88 -3.32 10.72
N ARG A 65 1.22 -3.92 11.72
CA ARG A 65 1.89 -4.80 12.71
C ARG A 65 2.41 -6.11 12.12
N LYS A 66 1.88 -6.56 10.98
CA LYS A 66 2.39 -7.75 10.25
C LYS A 66 3.64 -7.42 9.43
N ILE A 67 3.79 -6.18 8.98
CA ILE A 67 5.00 -5.65 8.35
C ILE A 67 5.96 -5.31 9.48
N ARG A 68 7.22 -5.75 9.43
CA ARG A 68 8.20 -5.67 10.53
C ARG A 68 8.40 -4.24 11.09
N ASN A 69 7.48 -3.77 11.94
CA ASN A 69 7.31 -2.37 12.33
C ASN A 69 7.35 -1.39 11.14
N GLY A 70 6.56 -1.68 10.11
CA GLY A 70 6.49 -0.84 8.91
C GLY A 70 7.65 -1.02 7.93
N ARG A 71 8.61 -1.94 8.17
CA ARG A 71 9.74 -2.20 7.27
C ARG A 71 9.40 -3.15 6.12
N VAL A 72 9.38 -2.64 4.90
CA VAL A 72 9.10 -3.45 3.68
C VAL A 72 10.41 -3.95 3.06
N LEU A 73 10.82 -5.18 3.39
CA LEU A 73 12.13 -5.74 3.03
C LEU A 73 12.06 -6.88 1.99
N SER A 74 10.86 -7.38 1.72
CA SER A 74 10.64 -8.53 0.84
C SER A 74 9.35 -8.40 0.04
N LEU A 75 9.16 -9.26 -0.96
CA LEU A 75 7.91 -9.36 -1.70
C LEU A 75 6.72 -9.77 -0.83
N THR A 76 6.95 -10.55 0.22
CA THR A 76 5.92 -10.92 1.20
C THR A 76 5.48 -9.70 2.01
N ASP A 77 6.43 -8.90 2.49
CA ASP A 77 6.13 -7.64 3.17
C ASP A 77 5.40 -6.66 2.23
N TYR A 78 5.80 -6.62 0.95
CA TYR A 78 5.16 -5.80 -0.06
C TYR A 78 3.69 -6.19 -0.30
N ALA A 79 3.37 -7.48 -0.34
CA ALA A 79 1.98 -7.91 -0.46
C ALA A 79 1.12 -7.44 0.72
N ILE A 80 1.67 -7.48 1.94
CA ILE A 80 0.99 -6.94 3.12
C ILE A 80 0.88 -5.40 3.04
N ALA A 81 1.89 -4.72 2.50
CA ALA A 81 1.84 -3.27 2.25
C ALA A 81 0.73 -2.88 1.28
N VAL A 82 0.46 -3.71 0.27
CA VAL A 82 -0.66 -3.55 -0.67
C VAL A 82 -2.00 -3.70 0.06
N ASP A 83 -2.16 -4.71 0.91
CA ASP A 83 -3.38 -4.89 1.72
C ASP A 83 -3.60 -3.71 2.67
N LEU A 84 -2.53 -3.20 3.29
CA LEU A 84 -2.54 -2.01 4.12
C LEU A 84 -3.00 -0.78 3.32
N CYS A 85 -2.39 -0.52 2.16
CA CYS A 85 -2.75 0.61 1.30
C CYS A 85 -4.20 0.50 0.80
N THR A 86 -4.69 -0.71 0.56
CA THR A 86 -6.09 -0.97 0.18
C THR A 86 -7.05 -0.64 1.32
N ALA A 87 -6.76 -1.12 2.54
CA ALA A 87 -7.56 -0.78 3.71
C ALA A 87 -7.54 0.73 3.99
N ALA A 88 -6.38 1.36 3.88
CA ALA A 88 -6.23 2.79 4.07
C ALA A 88 -7.04 3.61 3.06
N ARG A 89 -6.99 3.26 1.77
CA ARG A 89 -7.83 3.94 0.77
C ARG A 89 -9.32 3.78 1.04
N ARG A 90 -9.77 2.60 1.48
CA ARG A 90 -11.16 2.42 1.89
C ARG A 90 -11.54 3.25 3.10
N ALA A 91 -10.62 3.44 4.06
CA ALA A 91 -10.84 4.34 5.18
C ALA A 91 -11.03 5.78 4.69
N LEU A 92 -10.11 6.25 3.84
CA LEU A 92 -10.12 7.59 3.26
C LEU A 92 -11.35 7.85 2.39
N CYS A 93 -11.76 6.91 1.54
CA CYS A 93 -12.99 7.04 0.75
C CYS A 93 -14.23 7.06 1.65
N SER A 94 -14.24 6.29 2.75
CA SER A 94 -15.37 6.33 3.70
C SER A 94 -15.48 7.67 4.41
N MET A 95 -14.42 8.49 4.43
CA MET A 95 -14.44 9.87 4.91
C MET A 95 -14.89 10.86 3.85
N ASP A 96 -14.40 10.70 2.63
CA ASP A 96 -14.77 11.50 1.47
C ASP A 96 -14.58 10.64 0.21
N ASP A 97 -15.69 10.25 -0.43
CA ASP A 97 -15.68 9.42 -1.63
C ASP A 97 -14.90 10.07 -2.79
N SER A 98 -14.81 11.40 -2.82
CA SER A 98 -14.08 12.16 -3.83
C SER A 98 -12.59 12.32 -3.53
N LEU A 99 -12.17 11.97 -2.30
CA LEU A 99 -10.82 12.13 -1.77
C LEU A 99 -10.27 13.55 -1.92
N GLN A 100 -11.13 14.57 -1.84
CA GLN A 100 -10.72 15.97 -1.95
C GLN A 100 -10.44 16.60 -0.58
N PHE A 101 -11.16 16.17 0.44
CA PHE A 101 -11.02 16.59 1.84
C PHE A 101 -11.05 18.12 2.02
N THR A 102 -11.84 18.82 1.18
CA THR A 102 -11.83 20.28 1.07
C THR A 102 -12.11 20.99 2.40
N ASP A 103 -12.97 20.42 3.23
CA ASP A 103 -13.38 20.99 4.53
C ASP A 103 -12.61 20.39 5.72
N HIS A 104 -11.61 19.53 5.47
CA HIS A 104 -10.88 18.87 6.55
C HIS A 104 -9.63 19.67 6.94
N PRO A 105 -9.36 19.91 8.25
CA PRO A 105 -8.17 20.65 8.71
C PRO A 105 -6.84 20.06 8.24
N ARG A 106 -6.81 18.74 8.00
CA ARG A 106 -5.66 17.98 7.47
C ARG A 106 -5.80 17.60 5.97
N GLY A 107 -6.63 18.32 5.20
CA GLY A 107 -7.03 17.93 3.84
C GLY A 107 -5.87 17.69 2.87
N GLU A 108 -4.83 18.53 2.88
CA GLU A 108 -3.63 18.31 2.05
C GLU A 108 -2.88 17.02 2.41
N LEU A 109 -2.72 16.74 3.70
CA LEU A 109 -2.05 15.53 4.17
C LEU A 109 -2.86 14.28 3.81
N LEU A 110 -4.18 14.30 3.99
CA LEU A 110 -5.09 13.23 3.60
C LEU A 110 -4.99 12.92 2.10
N ARG A 111 -5.01 13.96 1.25
CA ARG A 111 -4.83 13.81 -0.20
C ARG A 111 -3.47 13.22 -0.57
N SER A 112 -2.40 13.74 0.02
CA SER A 112 -1.04 13.27 -0.24
C SER A 112 -0.89 11.79 0.11
N VAL A 113 -1.42 11.37 1.25
CA VAL A 113 -1.36 9.97 1.69
C VAL A 113 -2.27 9.07 0.83
N ALA A 114 -3.45 9.55 0.43
CA ALA A 114 -4.34 8.83 -0.49
C ALA A 114 -3.66 8.54 -1.85
N GLU A 115 -2.92 9.51 -2.36
CA GLU A 115 -2.16 9.41 -3.61
C GLU A 115 -0.97 8.46 -3.47
N GLN A 116 -0.19 8.57 -2.38
CA GLN A 116 0.92 7.66 -2.12
C GLN A 116 0.47 6.20 -1.99
N ALA A 117 -0.65 5.95 -1.29
CA ALA A 117 -1.26 4.63 -1.20
C ALA A 117 -1.70 4.14 -2.59
N HIS A 118 -2.33 5.00 -3.39
CA HIS A 118 -2.76 4.66 -4.74
C HIS A 118 -1.58 4.25 -5.65
N GLN A 119 -0.44 4.93 -5.55
CA GLN A 119 0.75 4.59 -6.34
C GLN A 119 1.27 3.17 -6.05
N VAL A 120 1.27 2.74 -4.79
CA VAL A 120 1.65 1.36 -4.42
C VAL A 120 0.67 0.34 -5.01
N LEU A 121 -0.63 0.64 -4.97
CA LEU A 121 -1.66 -0.21 -5.55
C LEU A 121 -1.55 -0.29 -7.07
N MET A 122 -1.30 0.83 -7.74
CA MET A 122 -1.08 0.90 -9.19
C MET A 122 0.15 0.09 -9.61
N GLU A 123 1.24 0.22 -8.86
CA GLU A 123 2.47 -0.54 -9.12
C GLU A 123 2.24 -2.04 -8.95
N HIS A 124 1.54 -2.45 -7.89
CA HIS A 124 1.14 -3.85 -7.70
C HIS A 124 0.19 -4.36 -8.80
N TYR A 125 -0.75 -3.52 -9.23
CA TYR A 125 -1.69 -3.83 -10.30
C TYR A 125 -0.96 -4.14 -11.60
N HIS A 126 -0.08 -3.26 -12.06
CA HIS A 126 0.71 -3.46 -13.28
C HIS A 126 1.57 -4.73 -13.27
N LEU A 127 1.96 -5.22 -12.08
CA LEU A 127 2.74 -6.44 -11.91
C LEU A 127 1.87 -7.70 -11.83
N SER A 128 0.65 -7.58 -11.31
CA SER A 128 -0.24 -8.72 -11.01
C SER A 128 -1.26 -9.02 -12.10
N THR A 129 -1.61 -8.03 -12.93
CA THR A 129 -2.63 -8.22 -13.97
C THR A 129 -2.05 -8.63 -15.31
N LYS A 130 -2.51 -9.78 -15.83
CA LYS A 130 -2.87 -9.89 -17.24
C LYS A 130 -4.03 -8.91 -17.51
N PRO A 131 -4.12 -8.25 -18.67
CA PRO A 131 -5.07 -7.16 -18.92
C PRO A 131 -6.52 -7.54 -18.53
N GLY A 132 -7.19 -6.73 -17.68
CA GLY A 132 -8.65 -6.81 -17.46
C GLY A 132 -9.21 -6.84 -16.02
N ARG A 133 -8.42 -6.88 -14.94
CA ARG A 133 -8.96 -6.79 -13.56
C ARG A 133 -9.17 -5.31 -13.17
N PRO A 134 -10.22 -4.90 -12.46
CA PRO A 134 -10.32 -3.53 -11.96
C PRO A 134 -9.39 -3.27 -10.76
N LEU A 135 -8.92 -2.03 -10.64
CA LEU A 135 -8.16 -1.58 -9.47
C LEU A 135 -9.05 -1.61 -8.22
N PRO A 136 -8.52 -2.01 -7.04
CA PRO A 136 -9.23 -1.77 -5.80
C PRO A 136 -9.42 -0.26 -5.59
N PRO A 137 -10.58 0.15 -5.01
CA PRO A 137 -10.92 1.55 -4.79
C PRO A 137 -9.91 2.29 -3.91
#